data_AF-A0A8J7ALT3-F1
#
_entry.id   AF-A0A8J7ALT3-F1
#
_cell.length_a   1.000
_cell.length_b   1.000
_cell.length_c   1.000
_cell.angle_alpha   90.00
_cell.angle_beta   90.00
_cell.angle_gamma   90.00
#
_symmetry.space_group_name_H-M   'P 1'
#
loop_
_entity.id
_entity.type
_entity.pdbx_description
1 polymer ?
#
loop_
_entity_poly.entity_id
_entity_poly.type
_entity_poly.pdbx_seq_one_letter_code
_entity_poly.pdbx_strand_id
1 'polypeptide(L)' 'MTQAVSDLSLARLKRHLGEYRPQLEKALLAIQVLETSHSESDEFALALADLQVCATVLEPYSEGLVNAIEQFTEDQPDD' A
#
# COMPACT_ATOMS: atom_id res chain seq x y z
N MET A 1 -22.24 -11.42 19.52
CA MET A 1 -21.17 -10.41 19.70
C MET A 1 -20.19 -10.38 18.52
N THR A 2 -20.31 -11.30 17.55
CA THR A 2 -19.42 -11.47 16.38
C THR A 2 -19.52 -10.37 15.32
N GLN A 3 -20.72 -9.83 15.05
CA GLN A 3 -20.91 -8.84 13.99
C GLN A 3 -20.22 -7.48 14.26
N ALA A 4 -20.15 -7.04 15.52
CA ALA A 4 -19.49 -5.79 15.86
C ALA A 4 -17.95 -5.88 15.79
N VAL A 5 -17.40 -7.09 15.91
CA VAL A 5 -15.95 -7.36 15.82
C VAL A 5 -15.53 -7.35 14.35
N SER A 6 -16.29 -8.01 13.47
CA SER A 6 -16.03 -8.00 12.03
C SER A 6 -16.19 -6.61 11.39
N ASP A 7 -17.12 -5.78 11.88
CA ASP A 7 -17.25 -4.38 11.43
C ASP A 7 -16.03 -3.52 11.81
N LEU A 8 -15.41 -3.80 12.96
CA LEU A 8 -14.22 -3.09 13.43
C LEU A 8 -12.97 -3.47 12.63
N SER A 9 -12.73 -4.77 12.42
CA SER A 9 -11.59 -5.22 11.61
C SER A 9 -11.74 -4.83 10.14
N LEU A 10 -12.96 -4.81 9.59
CA LEU A 10 -13.21 -4.26 8.26
C LEU A 10 -12.89 -2.76 8.17
N ALA A 11 -13.27 -1.98 9.18
CA ALA A 11 -12.95 -0.55 9.22
C ALA A 11 -11.43 -0.32 9.28
N ARG A 12 -10.72 -1.11 10.09
CA ARG A 12 -9.26 -1.08 10.18
C ARG A 12 -8.61 -1.42 8.83
N LEU A 13 -9.05 -2.50 8.17
CA LEU A 13 -8.57 -2.91 6.85
C LEU A 13 -8.78 -1.80 5.81
N LYS A 14 -9.98 -1.21 5.75
CA LYS A 14 -10.28 -0.09 4.84
C LYS A 14 -9.36 1.11 5.05
N ARG A 15 -9.02 1.43 6.30
CA ARG A 15 -8.06 2.50 6.60
C ARG A 15 -6.67 2.18 6.04
N HIS A 16 -6.15 0.98 6.30
CA HIS A 16 -4.85 0.56 5.77
C HIS A 16 -4.85 0.59 4.22
N LEU A 17 -5.91 0.12 3.58
CA LEU A 17 -6.06 0.20 2.12
C LEU A 17 -6.08 1.65 1.61
N GLY A 18 -6.76 2.55 2.32
CA GLY A 18 -6.83 3.97 1.97
C GLY A 18 -5.49 4.70 2.08
N GLU A 19 -4.62 4.28 3.00
CA GLU A 19 -3.27 4.84 3.17
C GLU A 19 -2.24 4.20 2.24
N TYR A 20 -2.39 2.90 1.96
CA TYR A 20 -1.47 2.12 1.12
C TYR A 20 -1.63 2.44 -0.38
N ARG A 21 -2.87 2.53 -0.85
CA ARG A 21 -3.20 2.70 -2.28
C ARG A 21 -2.54 3.95 -2.91
N PRO A 22 -2.56 5.15 -2.30
CA PRO A 22 -1.94 6.33 -2.91
C PRO A 22 -0.43 6.18 -3.12
N GLN A 23 0.26 5.44 -2.24
CA GLN A 23 1.69 5.19 -2.36
C GLN A 23 1.99 4.19 -3.47
N LEU A 24 1.16 3.15 -3.63
CA LEU A 24 1.23 2.25 -4.77
C LEU A 24 1.01 2.98 -6.10
N GLU A 25 -0.01 3.83 -6.19
CA GLU A 25 -0.30 4.59 -7.41
C GLU A 25 0.87 5.49 -7.80
N LYS A 26 1.51 6.16 -6.82
CA LYS A 26 2.73 6.93 -7.07
C LYS A 26 3.91 6.07 -7.51
N ALA A 27 4.14 4.93 -6.87
CA ALA A 27 5.21 4.00 -7.24
C ALA A 27 5.02 3.50 -8.68
N LEU A 28 3.80 3.16 -9.09
CA LEU A 28 3.49 2.73 -10.45
C LEU A 28 3.76 3.83 -11.48
N LEU A 29 3.40 5.08 -11.18
CA LEU A 29 3.71 6.22 -12.06
C LEU A 29 5.22 6.43 -12.19
N ALA A 30 5.96 6.36 -11.08
CA ALA A 30 7.42 6.48 -11.10
C ALA A 30 8.08 5.38 -11.94
N ILE A 31 7.63 4.12 -11.78
CA ILE A 31 8.10 2.99 -12.60
C ILE A 31 7.83 3.24 -14.09
N GLN A 32 6.64 3.70 -14.44
CA GLN A 32 6.29 3.99 -15.83
C GLN A 32 7.20 5.06 -16.46
N VAL A 33 7.58 6.09 -15.69
CA VAL A 33 8.55 7.10 -16.13
C VAL A 33 9.92 6.46 -16.33
N LEU A 34 10.40 5.65 -15.37
CA LEU A 34 11.71 4.98 -15.48
C LEU A 34 11.81 4.03 -16.67
N GLU A 35 10.71 3.38 -17.06
CA GLU A 35 10.66 2.45 -18.21
C GLU A 35 10.70 3.18 -19.57
N THR A 36 10.30 4.46 -19.62
CA THR A 36 10.11 5.20 -20.87
C THR A 36 11.08 6.36 -21.07
N SER A 37 11.69 6.86 -19.99
CA SER A 37 12.63 7.99 -20.02
C SER A 37 14.07 7.55 -20.24
N HIS A 38 14.91 8.49 -20.69
CA HIS A 38 16.34 8.28 -20.80
C HIS A 38 17.01 8.38 -19.42
N SER A 39 17.97 7.50 -19.13
CA SER A 39 18.64 7.40 -17.83
C SER A 39 19.41 8.67 -17.40
N GLU A 40 19.74 9.55 -18.35
CA GLU A 40 20.43 10.82 -18.09
C GLU A 40 19.47 12.02 -17.98
N SER A 41 18.16 11.78 -18.07
CA SER A 41 17.14 12.84 -17.97
C SER A 41 16.81 13.18 -16.51
N ASP A 42 16.45 14.44 -16.28
CA ASP A 42 15.97 14.92 -14.98
C ASP A 42 14.69 14.18 -14.54
N GLU A 43 13.83 13.81 -15.50
CA GLU A 43 12.61 13.03 -15.24
C GLU A 43 12.92 11.64 -14.68
N PHE A 44 13.94 10.96 -15.23
CA PHE A 44 14.40 9.67 -14.71
C PHE A 44 14.92 9.81 -13.27
N ALA A 45 15.76 10.83 -13.01
CA ALA A 45 16.32 11.07 -11.69
C ALA A 45 15.23 11.37 -10.65
N LEU A 46 14.23 12.18 -11.02
CA LEU A 46 13.08 12.48 -10.16
C LEU A 46 12.24 11.24 -9.89
N ALA A 47 11.91 10.46 -10.93
CA ALA A 47 11.14 9.23 -10.79
C ALA A 47 11.86 8.20 -9.90
N LEU A 48 13.19 8.12 -9.98
CA LEU A 48 13.96 7.24 -9.11
C LEU A 48 13.89 7.67 -7.63
N ALA A 49 13.96 8.97 -7.36
CA ALA A 49 13.79 9.51 -6.01
C ALA A 49 12.37 9.28 -5.47
N ASP A 50 11.34 9.51 -6.29
CA ASP A 50 9.95 9.25 -5.94
C ASP A 50 9.71 7.76 -5.64
N LEU A 51 10.28 6.87 -6.46
CA LEU A 51 10.18 5.43 -6.23
C LEU A 51 10.87 5.01 -4.93
N GLN A 52 12.03 5.59 -4.61
CA GLN A 52 12.73 5.34 -3.35
C GLN A 52 11.86 5.74 -2.15
N VAL A 53 11.25 6.94 -2.18
CA VAL A 53 10.35 7.40 -1.13
C VAL A 53 9.15 6.45 -0.99
N CYS A 54 8.53 6.08 -2.11
CA CYS A 54 7.40 5.14 -2.09
C CYS A 54 7.81 3.80 -1.48
N ALA A 55 8.95 3.24 -1.85
CA ALA A 55 9.45 1.97 -1.31
C ALA A 55 9.66 2.05 0.21
N THR A 56 10.29 3.11 0.72
CA THR A 56 10.49 3.32 2.16
C THR A 56 9.20 3.49 2.94
N VAL A 57 8.15 4.05 2.33
CA VAL A 57 6.83 4.18 2.98
C VAL A 57 6.06 2.87 2.90
N LEU A 58 6.05 2.21 1.74
CA LEU A 58 5.29 0.99 1.51
C LEU A 58 5.80 -0.18 2.34
N GLU A 59 7.11 -0.30 2.59
CA GLU A 59 7.69 -1.41 3.35
C GLU A 59 7.06 -1.57 4.76
N PRO A 60 7.15 -0.59 5.68
CA PRO A 60 6.52 -0.71 7.00
C PRO A 60 4.99 -0.70 6.95
N TYR A 61 4.37 -0.03 5.96
CA TYR A 61 2.91 -0.05 5.81
C TYR A 61 2.39 -1.43 5.36
N SER A 62 3.18 -2.18 4.59
CA SER A 62 2.83 -3.53 4.13
C SER A 62 2.61 -4.47 5.31
N GLU A 63 3.45 -4.37 6.34
CA GLU A 63 3.27 -5.14 7.58
C GLU A 63 1.94 -4.81 8.26
N GLY A 64 1.60 -3.52 8.37
CA GLY A 64 0.32 -3.08 8.93
C GLY A 64 -0.89 -3.56 8.13
N LEU A 65 -0.78 -3.57 6.79
CA LEU A 65 -1.82 -4.08 5.90
C LEU A 65 -1.99 -5.60 6.03
N VAL A 66 -0.90 -6.36 6.07
CA VAL A 66 -0.92 -7.82 6.27
C VAL A 66 -1.61 -8.16 7.59
N ASN A 67 -1.20 -7.53 8.68
CA ASN A 67 -1.83 -7.73 9.99
C ASN A 67 -3.33 -7.40 9.97
N ALA A 68 -3.75 -6.37 9.24
CA ALA A 68 -5.17 -6.01 9.13
C ALA A 68 -5.98 -7.02 8.30
N ILE A 69 -5.36 -7.64 7.28
CA ILE A 69 -5.97 -8.72 6.49
C ILE A 69 -6.14 -9.98 7.33
N GLU A 70 -5.11 -10.35 8.09
CA GLU A 70 -5.14 -11.52 8.99
C GLU A 70 -6.26 -11.36 10.02
N GLN A 71 -6.31 -10.23 10.73
CA GLN A 71 -7.36 -9.96 11.72
C GLN A 71 -8.77 -10.01 11.13
N PHE A 72 -8.98 -9.39 9.96
CA PHE A 72 -10.29 -9.45 9.31
C PHE A 72 -10.68 -10.88 8.89
N THR A 73 -9.70 -11.70 8.53
CA THR A 73 -9.92 -13.10 8.13
C THR A 73 -10.24 -13.98 9.34
N GLU A 74 -9.51 -13.81 10.44
CA GLU A 74 -9.72 -14.53 11.71
C GLU A 74 -11.04 -14.15 12.39
N ASP A 75 -11.50 -12.91 12.22
CA ASP A 75 -12.79 -12.44 12.77
C ASP A 75 -14.01 -12.96 11.99
N GLN A 76 -13.81 -13.57 10.82
CA GLN A 76 -14.90 -14.22 10.09
C GLN A 76 -15.24 -15.54 10.81
N PRO A 77 -16.52 -15.79 11.13
CA PRO A 77 -16.90 -17.10 11.66
C PRO A 77 -16.56 -18.18 10.63
N ASP A 78 -15.93 -19.27 11.08
CA ASP A 78 -15.81 -20.50 10.29
C ASP A 78 -17.23 -20.89 9.86
N ASP A 79 -17.47 -20.92 8.55
CA ASP A 79 -18.76 -21.30 7.94
C ASP A 79 -19.18 -22.73 8.34
#